data_AF-A0A935B4J1-F1
#
_entry.id   AF-A0A935B4J1-F1
#
_cell.length_a   1.000
_cell.length_b   1.000
_cell.length_c   1.000
_cell.angle_alpha   90.00
_cell.angle_beta   90.00
_cell.angle_gamma   90.00
#
_symmetry.space_group_name_H-M   'P 1'
#
loop_
_entity.id
_entity.type
_entity.pdbx_description
1 polymer ?
#
loop_
_entity_poly.entity_id
_entity_poly.type
_entity_poly.pdbx_seq_one_letter_code
_entity_poly.pdbx_strand_id
1 'polypeptide(L)'
;MSTTSTLDAAHPSTSVAGKPRGLTFRPPQLRDPRLHVAAVLLTVQVLGQTVIDWDLSVAQILVALGSAAAVELAMTVPGSGVVAWPASALLTGNGVALITRVPGTEHGDWLSTRGWYVFAATAALSVLSKYVIRVGNRPLFNPSNLGLVLTFLILGSGIADPQDLWWGQPSVGLTVTCAVIAVGGLVITTRLGLLRISLIFWSVFASLTGIAAALGHDITARWSLGPVSGWTYWSTVTLSPEVLIFLFFMITDPRTVARGRRGAELYAIAVATIGALLVSMQTTEFATKVALLAALVIVCGLRPAIEACGDRPGRIAMVALPVVSVTVVLLAAPRQASLDPTAPLPAVELARVGLGDGFDSLGGSFTLADARRVAERTAGALLAVDRALAQGDTAALRRVTAGPYRETVVRAAASRPEAPVRTFDSARLDVVRERAEFQAQPRLLVHLTGTLDGRRWSGDYHVAATTADVHIEREV
;
A
#
# COMPACT_ATOMS: atom_id res chain seq x y z
N MET A 1 53.59 -40.80 43.42
CA MET A 1 53.77 -40.36 44.82
C MET A 1 53.81 -38.85 44.83
N SER A 2 52.84 -38.26 45.53
CA SER A 2 52.62 -36.83 45.76
C SER A 2 53.77 -36.17 46.55
N THR A 3 53.95 -34.85 46.40
CA THR A 3 53.56 -33.78 47.37
C THR A 3 54.12 -32.42 46.91
N THR A 4 53.31 -31.46 46.45
CA THR A 4 52.79 -30.24 47.15
C THR A 4 53.84 -29.22 47.61
N SER A 5 53.85 -28.02 46.99
CA SER A 5 53.43 -26.71 47.55
C SER A 5 54.50 -26.01 48.39
N THR A 6 54.95 -24.79 48.08
CA THR A 6 54.29 -23.55 48.55
C THR A 6 54.47 -22.32 47.63
N LEU A 7 53.43 -21.48 47.64
CA LEU A 7 53.38 -20.11 47.15
C LEU A 7 54.35 -19.18 47.91
N ASP A 8 54.85 -18.13 47.24
CA ASP A 8 54.88 -16.82 47.88
C ASP A 8 54.93 -15.61 46.93
N ALA A 9 54.23 -14.56 47.39
CA ALA A 9 54.36 -13.13 47.14
C ALA A 9 54.15 -12.52 45.72
N ALA A 10 53.05 -11.77 45.64
CA ALA A 10 52.66 -10.87 44.59
C ALA A 10 53.56 -9.62 44.48
N HIS A 11 53.83 -9.19 43.23
CA HIS A 11 54.07 -7.80 42.88
C HIS A 11 52.94 -7.32 41.94
N PRO A 12 52.19 -6.26 42.28
CA PRO A 12 51.27 -5.65 41.35
C PRO A 12 52.08 -4.77 40.38
N SER A 13 52.26 -5.25 39.14
CA SER A 13 52.65 -4.34 38.05
C SER A 13 51.42 -3.52 37.67
N THR A 14 51.38 -2.31 38.20
CA THR A 14 50.50 -1.23 37.76
C THR A 14 50.86 -0.83 36.32
N SER A 15 49.85 -0.33 35.60
CA SER A 15 49.97 0.36 34.32
C SER A 15 50.18 -0.52 33.07
N VAL A 16 49.13 -1.25 32.68
CA VAL A 16 48.72 -1.20 31.27
C VAL A 16 47.68 -0.09 31.19
N ALA A 17 48.15 1.14 30.98
CA ALA A 17 47.31 2.21 30.45
C ALA A 17 46.74 1.68 29.13
N GLY A 18 45.50 1.19 29.18
CA GLY A 18 44.78 0.78 27.98
C GLY A 18 44.74 1.99 27.06
N LYS A 19 45.47 1.90 25.94
CA LYS A 19 45.39 2.87 24.84
C LYS A 19 43.91 3.17 24.62
N PRO A 20 43.45 4.43 24.62
CA PRO A 20 42.10 4.71 24.19
C PRO A 20 41.95 4.09 22.80
N ARG A 21 41.02 3.14 22.65
CA ARG A 21 40.74 2.52 21.35
C ARG A 21 40.27 3.65 20.45
N GLY A 22 41.20 4.17 19.63
CA GLY A 22 40.89 5.22 18.67
C GLY A 22 39.78 4.74 17.75
N LEU A 23 38.72 5.54 17.62
CA LEU A 23 37.63 5.25 16.70
C LEU A 23 38.21 5.18 15.29
N THR A 24 38.12 4.01 14.66
CA THR A 24 38.58 3.82 13.28
C THR A 24 37.40 4.02 12.34
N PHE A 25 37.49 4.99 11.44
CA PHE A 25 36.45 5.20 10.41
C PHE A 25 36.68 4.30 9.21
N ARG A 26 35.63 3.63 8.72
CA ARG A 26 35.67 2.82 7.49
C ARG A 26 34.69 3.39 6.46
N PRO A 27 35.18 3.93 5.32
CA PRO A 27 34.34 4.56 4.30
C PRO A 27 33.50 3.53 3.51
N PRO A 28 32.49 3.99 2.74
CA PRO A 28 31.73 3.14 1.83
C PRO A 28 32.64 2.48 0.78
N GLN A 29 32.35 1.23 0.45
CA GLN A 29 33.04 0.51 -0.61
C GLN A 29 32.23 0.57 -1.90
N LEU A 30 32.79 1.18 -2.96
CA LEU A 30 32.11 1.35 -4.25
C LEU A 30 31.73 0.02 -4.94
N ARG A 31 32.34 -1.09 -4.52
CA ARG A 31 32.06 -2.45 -5.02
C ARG A 31 30.99 -3.19 -4.21
N ASP A 32 30.41 -2.57 -3.18
CA ASP A 32 29.35 -3.21 -2.39
C ASP A 32 28.10 -3.39 -3.27
N PRO A 33 27.61 -4.62 -3.49
CA PRO A 33 26.41 -4.87 -4.29
C PRO A 33 25.16 -4.16 -3.76
N ARG A 34 25.15 -3.77 -2.48
CA ARG A 34 24.09 -2.97 -1.86
C ARG A 34 23.95 -1.57 -2.48
N LEU A 35 25.00 -1.03 -3.09
CA LEU A 35 24.93 0.26 -3.77
C LEU A 35 24.01 0.21 -4.99
N HIS A 36 23.86 -0.95 -5.65
CA HIS A 36 22.90 -1.09 -6.74
C HIS A 36 21.47 -1.01 -6.21
N VAL A 37 21.16 -1.70 -5.11
CA VAL A 37 19.85 -1.58 -4.45
C VAL A 37 19.61 -0.13 -4.05
N ALA A 38 20.61 0.53 -3.45
CA ALA A 38 20.50 1.93 -3.04
C ALA A 38 20.24 2.85 -4.24
N ALA A 39 20.89 2.62 -5.38
CA ALA A 39 20.69 3.40 -6.60
C ALA A 39 19.27 3.26 -7.14
N VAL A 40 18.71 2.04 -7.15
CA VAL A 40 17.32 1.83 -7.59
C VAL A 40 16.35 2.54 -6.65
N LEU A 41 16.47 2.32 -5.33
CA LEU A 41 15.57 2.94 -4.36
C LEU A 41 15.69 4.47 -4.34
N LEU A 42 16.90 5.02 -4.46
CA LEU A 42 17.10 6.46 -4.55
C LEU A 42 16.48 7.03 -5.84
N THR A 43 16.63 6.35 -6.97
CA THR A 43 16.01 6.78 -8.24
C THR A 43 14.48 6.79 -8.11
N VAL A 44 13.92 5.74 -7.51
CA VAL A 44 12.48 5.66 -7.24
C VAL A 44 12.03 6.78 -6.30
N GLN A 45 12.79 7.11 -5.25
CA GLN A 45 12.49 8.25 -4.38
C GLN A 45 12.52 9.56 -5.16
N VAL A 46 13.54 9.80 -6.00
CA VAL A 46 13.62 11.03 -6.81
C VAL A 46 12.43 11.13 -7.77
N LEU A 47 12.08 10.06 -8.48
CA LEU A 47 10.91 10.03 -9.38
C LEU A 47 9.61 10.23 -8.60
N GLY A 48 9.48 9.57 -7.44
CA GLY A 48 8.39 9.75 -6.50
C GLY A 48 8.17 11.20 -6.10
N GLN A 49 9.26 11.93 -5.87
CA GLN A 49 9.27 13.34 -5.47
C GLN A 49 9.11 14.35 -6.61
N THR A 50 9.35 13.96 -7.87
CA THR A 50 9.45 14.93 -8.99
C THR A 50 8.48 14.69 -10.13
N VAL A 51 7.93 13.47 -10.24
CA VAL A 51 7.08 13.06 -11.37
C VAL A 51 5.77 12.41 -10.92
N ILE A 52 5.77 11.79 -9.74
CA ILE A 52 4.62 11.02 -9.21
C ILE A 52 3.88 11.79 -8.10
N ASP A 53 4.49 12.87 -7.60
CA ASP A 53 3.92 13.77 -6.59
C ASP A 53 3.55 13.08 -5.27
N TRP A 54 4.49 12.30 -4.72
CA TRP A 54 4.26 11.61 -3.45
C TRP A 54 4.03 12.56 -2.27
N ASP A 55 3.08 12.16 -1.42
CA ASP A 55 2.79 12.67 -0.07
C ASP A 55 3.87 12.28 0.95
N LEU A 56 5.14 12.57 0.64
CA LEU A 56 6.31 12.23 1.46
C LEU A 56 7.31 13.37 1.43
N SER A 57 7.78 13.84 2.59
CA SER A 57 8.77 14.91 2.66
C SER A 57 10.21 14.38 2.63
N VAL A 58 11.14 15.21 2.14
CA VAL A 58 12.58 14.91 2.20
C VAL A 58 13.05 14.83 3.66
N ALA A 59 12.51 15.67 4.54
CA ALA A 59 12.82 15.62 5.97
C ALA A 59 12.43 14.27 6.61
N GLN A 60 11.26 13.70 6.27
CA GLN A 60 10.83 12.38 6.75
C GLN A 60 11.77 11.26 6.25
N ILE A 61 12.21 11.33 4.99
CA ILE A 61 13.21 10.39 4.44
C ILE A 61 14.52 10.47 5.22
N LEU A 62 15.02 11.68 5.46
CA LEU A 62 16.26 11.90 6.21
C LEU A 62 16.15 11.47 7.67
N VAL A 63 15.00 11.65 8.32
CA VAL A 63 14.73 11.15 9.67
C VAL A 63 14.82 9.61 9.70
N ALA A 64 14.17 8.91 8.76
CA ALA A 64 14.24 7.45 8.72
C ALA A 64 15.68 6.94 8.49
N LEU A 65 16.41 7.55 7.55
CA LEU A 65 17.81 7.23 7.27
C LEU A 65 18.72 7.50 8.48
N GLY A 66 18.56 8.67 9.09
CA GLY A 66 19.33 9.11 10.25
C GLY A 66 19.08 8.23 11.47
N SER A 67 17.83 7.91 11.79
CA SER A 67 17.47 7.00 12.88
C SER A 67 18.02 5.60 12.65
N ALA A 68 17.92 5.06 11.43
CA ALA A 68 18.48 3.77 11.10
C ALA A 68 20.01 3.73 11.27
N ALA A 69 20.71 4.76 10.76
CA ALA A 69 22.16 4.88 10.90
C ALA A 69 22.59 5.05 12.37
N ALA A 70 21.87 5.87 13.14
CA ALA A 70 22.16 6.09 14.56
C ALA A 70 22.05 4.79 15.36
N VAL A 71 21.00 4.01 15.14
CA VAL A 71 20.83 2.70 15.78
C VAL A 71 21.93 1.72 15.35
N GLU A 72 22.28 1.67 14.07
CA GLU A 72 23.38 0.82 13.57
C GLU A 72 24.69 1.11 14.31
N LEU A 73 25.04 2.39 14.39
CA LEU A 73 26.28 2.83 15.02
C LEU A 73 26.24 2.55 16.53
N ALA A 74 25.11 2.80 17.19
CA ALA A 74 24.94 2.49 18.61
C ALA A 74 25.11 0.99 18.90
N MET A 75 24.68 0.11 18.00
CA MET A 75 24.81 -1.34 18.17
C MET A 75 26.19 -1.89 17.80
N THR A 76 26.94 -1.23 16.91
CA THR A 76 28.19 -1.78 16.35
C THR A 76 29.45 -1.13 16.90
N VAL A 77 29.43 0.17 17.18
CA VAL A 77 30.62 0.92 17.62
C VAL A 77 31.11 0.49 19.00
N PRO A 78 30.27 0.31 20.04
CA PRO A 78 30.76 -0.05 21.37
C PRO A 78 31.54 -1.39 21.40
N GLY A 79 31.11 -2.37 20.61
CA GLY A 79 31.75 -3.68 20.54
C GLY A 79 32.97 -3.74 19.61
N SER A 80 32.99 -2.93 18.55
CA SER A 80 34.05 -2.99 17.52
C SER A 80 35.11 -1.91 17.62
N GLY A 81 34.79 -0.75 18.19
CA GLY A 81 35.62 0.46 18.12
C GLY A 81 35.73 1.05 16.70
N VAL A 82 34.93 0.57 15.74
CA VAL A 82 34.98 0.97 14.32
C VAL A 82 33.69 1.66 13.93
N VAL A 83 33.78 2.88 13.42
CA VAL A 83 32.67 3.60 12.78
C VAL A 83 32.66 3.22 11.30
N ALA A 84 31.95 2.15 10.98
CA ALA A 84 31.79 1.71 9.61
C ALA A 84 30.59 2.38 8.94
N TRP A 85 30.71 2.69 7.65
CA TRP A 85 29.60 3.20 6.85
C TRP A 85 28.37 2.27 6.94
N PRO A 86 27.21 2.75 7.44
CA PRO A 86 26.08 1.90 7.78
C PRO A 86 25.19 1.57 6.57
N ALA A 87 25.77 1.12 5.45
CA ALA A 87 25.05 0.87 4.18
C ALA A 87 23.79 0.00 4.35
N SER A 88 23.87 -1.05 5.15
CA SER A 88 22.71 -1.93 5.39
C SER A 88 21.58 -1.23 6.13
N ALA A 89 21.90 -0.37 7.10
CA ALA A 89 20.89 0.35 7.87
C ALA A 89 20.28 1.49 7.06
N LEU A 90 21.08 2.20 6.26
CA LEU A 90 20.57 3.21 5.34
C LEU A 90 19.59 2.61 4.32
N LEU A 91 19.86 1.40 3.81
CA LEU A 91 18.88 0.69 2.97
C LEU A 91 17.59 0.35 3.73
N THR A 92 17.69 -0.11 4.98
CA THR A 92 16.52 -0.36 5.84
C THR A 92 15.72 0.92 6.09
N GLY A 93 16.38 2.04 6.43
CA GLY A 93 15.74 3.33 6.62
C GLY A 93 15.10 3.86 5.35
N ASN A 94 15.74 3.67 4.19
CA ASN A 94 15.16 4.04 2.90
C ASN A 94 13.89 3.23 2.60
N GLY A 95 13.93 1.90 2.80
CA GLY A 95 12.76 1.04 2.64
C GLY A 95 11.61 1.42 3.56
N VAL A 96 11.90 1.83 4.80
CA VAL A 96 10.88 2.38 5.72
C VAL A 96 10.32 3.69 5.17
N ALA A 97 11.17 4.65 4.78
CA ALA A 97 10.70 5.93 4.25
C ALA A 97 9.89 5.78 2.96
N LEU A 98 10.27 4.85 2.10
CA LEU A 98 9.60 4.56 0.83
C LEU A 98 8.15 4.14 1.05
N ILE A 99 7.88 3.31 2.07
CA ILE A 99 6.58 2.69 2.30
C ILE A 99 5.73 3.48 3.31
N THR A 100 6.32 4.11 4.32
CA THR A 100 5.54 4.82 5.35
C THR A 100 5.00 6.15 4.83
N ARG A 101 3.70 6.39 5.05
CA ARG A 101 3.02 7.68 4.88
C ARG A 101 2.38 8.09 6.21
N VAL A 102 2.23 9.41 6.38
CA VAL A 102 1.55 9.99 7.55
C VAL A 102 0.49 10.97 7.04
N PRO A 103 -0.77 10.85 7.51
CA PRO A 103 -1.86 11.69 7.05
C PRO A 103 -1.57 13.20 7.10
N GLY A 104 -1.87 13.87 6.00
CA GLY A 104 -1.74 15.32 5.82
C GLY A 104 -0.32 15.83 5.55
N THR A 105 0.65 14.94 5.29
CA THR A 105 1.83 15.35 4.50
C THR A 105 1.37 15.54 3.06
N GLU A 106 1.70 16.65 2.44
CA GLU A 106 1.30 16.97 1.07
C GLU A 106 2.53 17.10 0.19
N HIS A 107 2.38 16.75 -1.10
CA HIS A 107 3.41 17.00 -2.08
C HIS A 107 3.83 18.48 -2.10
N GLY A 108 5.14 18.73 -2.23
CA GLY A 108 5.72 20.07 -2.19
C GLY A 108 6.14 20.56 -0.79
N ASP A 109 5.64 19.95 0.30
CA ASP A 109 6.12 20.23 1.67
C ASP A 109 7.39 19.43 1.99
N TRP A 110 8.48 19.70 1.26
CA TRP A 110 9.70 18.88 1.32
C TRP A 110 10.40 18.90 2.68
N LEU A 111 10.16 19.93 3.50
CA LEU A 111 10.75 20.09 4.83
C LEU A 111 9.79 19.71 5.98
N SER A 112 8.61 19.17 5.67
CA SER A 112 7.65 18.74 6.68
C SER A 112 8.25 17.75 7.65
N THR A 113 8.18 18.04 8.95
CA THR A 113 8.55 17.10 10.03
C THR A 113 7.33 16.36 10.58
N ARG A 114 6.18 16.44 9.90
CA ARG A 114 4.95 15.78 10.35
C ARG A 114 5.18 14.28 10.54
N GLY A 115 4.75 13.76 11.68
CA GLY A 115 4.92 12.34 12.00
C GLY A 115 6.36 11.84 11.99
N TRP A 116 7.37 12.72 12.16
CA TRP A 116 8.79 12.32 12.19
C TRP A 116 9.05 11.16 13.15
N TYR A 117 8.34 11.13 14.28
CA TYR A 117 8.46 10.08 15.30
C TYR A 117 8.03 8.71 14.77
N VAL A 118 7.07 8.64 13.84
CA VAL A 118 6.65 7.40 13.18
C VAL A 118 7.82 6.88 12.35
N PHE A 119 8.38 7.69 11.46
CA PHE A 119 9.54 7.32 10.63
C PHE A 119 10.74 6.91 11.48
N ALA A 120 11.07 7.68 12.51
CA ALA A 120 12.17 7.40 13.42
C ALA A 120 11.98 6.09 14.18
N ALA A 121 10.80 5.88 14.78
CA ALA A 121 10.49 4.68 15.55
C ALA A 121 10.44 3.43 14.67
N THR A 122 9.79 3.50 13.49
CA THR A 122 9.74 2.40 12.53
C THR A 122 11.14 2.02 12.05
N ALA A 123 11.98 3.00 11.70
CA ALA A 123 13.36 2.75 11.26
C ALA A 123 14.22 2.15 12.40
N ALA A 124 14.11 2.70 13.61
CA ALA A 124 14.83 2.19 14.77
C ALA A 124 14.43 0.75 15.11
N LEU A 125 13.12 0.46 15.17
CA LEU A 125 12.59 -0.88 15.41
C LEU A 125 13.04 -1.87 14.33
N SER A 126 13.01 -1.44 13.06
CA SER A 126 13.49 -2.23 11.93
C SER A 126 14.94 -2.65 12.11
N VAL A 127 15.84 -1.68 12.38
CA VAL A 127 17.26 -1.97 12.55
C VAL A 127 17.54 -2.79 13.81
N LEU A 128 16.91 -2.47 14.95
CA LEU A 128 17.07 -3.22 16.20
C LEU A 128 16.68 -4.70 16.03
N SER A 129 15.60 -4.97 15.31
CA SER A 129 15.11 -6.34 15.11
C SER A 129 16.15 -7.28 14.51
N LYS A 130 17.04 -6.77 13.65
CA LYS A 130 18.09 -7.57 13.01
C LYS A 130 19.19 -8.01 13.98
N TYR A 131 19.36 -7.29 15.08
CA TYR A 131 20.34 -7.58 16.13
C TYR A 131 19.75 -8.47 17.22
N VAL A 132 18.50 -8.20 17.60
CA VAL A 132 17.83 -8.88 18.72
C VAL A 132 17.22 -10.22 18.28
N ILE A 133 16.58 -10.27 17.12
CA ILE A 133 15.78 -11.43 16.71
C ILE A 133 16.50 -12.21 15.60
N ARG A 134 17.26 -13.22 16.02
CA ARG A 134 18.18 -13.96 15.14
C ARG A 134 18.04 -15.46 15.33
N VAL A 135 18.29 -16.20 14.25
CA VAL A 135 18.45 -17.65 14.28
C VAL A 135 19.86 -17.97 13.76
N GLY A 136 20.73 -18.42 14.67
CA GLY A 136 22.16 -18.48 14.43
C GLY A 136 22.73 -17.11 14.08
N ASN A 137 23.54 -17.03 13.02
CA ASN A 137 24.20 -15.79 12.60
C ASN A 137 23.35 -14.89 11.69
N ARG A 138 22.07 -15.21 11.45
CA ARG A 138 21.21 -14.47 10.51
C ARG A 138 20.01 -13.84 11.23
N PRO A 139 19.57 -12.63 10.80
CA PRO A 139 18.30 -12.09 11.25
C PRO A 139 17.16 -13.04 10.88
N LEU A 140 16.17 -13.17 11.76
CA LEU A 140 15.01 -14.02 11.46
C LEU A 140 14.09 -13.34 10.45
N PHE A 141 13.78 -12.07 10.69
CA PHE A 141 12.85 -11.29 9.88
C PHE A 141 13.56 -10.30 8.96
N ASN A 142 12.91 -9.93 7.85
CA ASN A 142 13.30 -8.76 7.06
C ASN A 142 13.12 -7.51 7.95
N PRO A 143 14.18 -6.73 8.20
CA PRO A 143 14.16 -5.70 9.22
C PRO A 143 13.14 -4.61 8.93
N SER A 144 13.15 -4.05 7.71
CA SER A 144 12.19 -3.02 7.29
C SER A 144 10.75 -3.55 7.31
N ASN A 145 10.54 -4.77 6.79
CA ASN A 145 9.21 -5.36 6.73
C ASN A 145 8.59 -5.56 8.13
N LEU A 146 9.38 -6.09 9.08
CA LEU A 146 8.89 -6.28 10.45
C LEU A 146 8.55 -4.94 11.12
N GLY A 147 9.43 -3.93 10.99
CA GLY A 147 9.16 -2.62 11.57
C GLY A 147 7.90 -1.98 10.98
N LEU A 148 7.71 -2.06 9.66
CA LEU A 148 6.51 -1.57 8.97
C LEU A 148 5.23 -2.26 9.45
N VAL A 149 5.21 -3.60 9.48
CA VAL A 149 4.04 -4.37 9.96
C VAL A 149 3.68 -4.00 11.38
N LEU A 150 4.65 -3.93 12.29
CA LEU A 150 4.40 -3.55 13.67
C LEU A 150 3.87 -2.11 13.76
N THR A 151 4.41 -1.19 12.98
CA THR A 151 3.96 0.20 12.94
C THR A 151 2.51 0.29 12.51
N PHE A 152 2.14 -0.34 11.38
CA PHE A 152 0.78 -0.24 10.86
C PHE A 152 -0.25 -0.95 11.72
N LEU A 153 0.10 -2.09 12.33
CA LEU A 153 -0.80 -2.80 13.24
C LEU A 153 -1.01 -2.06 14.57
N ILE A 154 0.02 -1.40 15.10
CA ILE A 154 -0.07 -0.71 16.40
C ILE A 154 -0.71 0.67 16.26
N LEU A 155 -0.32 1.43 15.23
CA LEU A 155 -0.75 2.83 15.07
C LEU A 155 -2.05 2.98 14.27
N GLY A 156 -2.34 2.04 13.37
CA GLY A 156 -3.49 2.09 12.48
C GLY A 156 -3.40 3.19 11.41
N SER A 157 -4.33 3.13 10.44
CA SER A 157 -4.38 4.01 9.28
C SER A 157 -4.59 5.50 9.59
N GLY A 158 -5.09 5.83 10.79
CA GLY A 158 -5.26 7.22 11.22
C GLY A 158 -3.95 7.94 11.55
N ILE A 159 -2.85 7.21 11.78
CA ILE A 159 -1.55 7.79 12.14
C ILE A 159 -0.46 7.41 11.15
N ALA A 160 -0.43 6.14 10.73
CA ALA A 160 0.61 5.62 9.85
C ALA A 160 -0.02 4.72 8.80
N ASP A 161 0.31 5.01 7.53
CA ASP A 161 -0.31 4.36 6.40
C ASP A 161 0.76 3.79 5.46
N PRO A 162 0.59 2.56 4.93
CA PRO A 162 1.42 2.07 3.85
C PRO A 162 1.10 2.78 2.53
N GLN A 163 2.13 3.22 1.82
CA GLN A 163 2.06 3.84 0.50
C GLN A 163 1.09 3.11 -0.43
N ASP A 164 0.29 3.87 -1.19
CA ASP A 164 -0.70 3.42 -2.18
C ASP A 164 -0.17 2.30 -3.08
N LEU A 165 -0.95 1.23 -3.33
CA LEU A 165 -0.61 0.14 -4.24
C LEU A 165 -0.38 0.70 -5.64
N TRP A 166 -1.09 1.77 -6.01
CA TRP A 166 -0.94 2.39 -7.30
C TRP A 166 -0.66 3.87 -7.13
N TRP A 167 0.40 4.36 -7.76
CA TRP A 167 0.91 5.72 -7.52
C TRP A 167 0.31 6.80 -8.43
N GLY A 168 -0.94 6.63 -8.87
CA GLY A 168 -1.65 7.63 -9.69
C GLY A 168 -1.97 7.18 -11.12
N GLN A 169 -2.41 8.12 -11.95
CA GLN A 169 -2.85 7.84 -13.33
C GLN A 169 -1.71 7.22 -14.18
N PRO A 170 -2.03 6.34 -15.15
CA PRO A 170 -1.08 5.85 -16.13
C PRO A 170 -0.36 7.00 -16.84
N SER A 171 0.93 7.16 -16.56
CA SER A 171 1.77 8.22 -17.12
C SER A 171 3.12 7.67 -17.56
N VAL A 172 3.84 8.44 -18.37
CA VAL A 172 5.23 8.10 -18.75
C VAL A 172 6.10 8.00 -17.50
N GLY A 173 5.91 8.92 -16.54
CA GLY A 173 6.63 8.91 -15.27
C GLY A 173 6.43 7.65 -14.45
N LEU A 174 5.17 7.23 -14.27
CA LEU A 174 4.84 5.99 -13.58
C LEU A 174 5.41 4.78 -14.31
N THR A 175 5.29 4.75 -15.63
CA THR A 175 5.83 3.66 -16.47
C THR A 175 7.35 3.54 -16.33
N VAL A 176 8.08 4.66 -16.39
CA VAL A 176 9.53 4.70 -16.20
C VAL A 176 9.89 4.25 -14.79
N THR A 177 9.14 4.66 -13.77
CA THR A 177 9.40 4.26 -12.39
C THR A 177 9.21 2.75 -12.19
N CYS A 178 8.12 2.18 -12.73
CA CYS A 178 7.91 0.73 -12.76
C CYS A 178 9.04 0.00 -13.50
N ALA A 179 9.51 0.54 -14.64
CA ALA A 179 10.61 -0.04 -15.39
C ALA A 179 11.92 -0.02 -14.59
N VAL A 180 12.22 1.06 -13.87
CA VAL A 180 13.39 1.15 -12.98
C VAL A 180 13.34 0.07 -11.89
N ILE A 181 12.17 -0.10 -11.26
CA ILE A 181 11.96 -1.14 -10.23
C ILE A 181 12.13 -2.53 -10.84
N ALA A 182 11.45 -2.81 -11.95
CA ALA A 182 11.44 -4.12 -12.58
C ALA A 182 12.82 -4.51 -13.13
N VAL A 183 13.47 -3.64 -13.90
CA VAL A 183 14.80 -3.91 -14.48
C VAL A 183 15.84 -3.99 -13.37
N GLY A 184 15.84 -3.04 -12.43
CA GLY A 184 16.75 -3.06 -11.28
C GLY A 184 16.59 -4.35 -10.45
N GLY A 185 15.35 -4.71 -10.13
CA GLY A 185 15.00 -5.93 -9.41
C GLY A 185 15.43 -7.21 -10.14
N LEU A 186 15.16 -7.33 -11.44
CA LEU A 186 15.59 -8.46 -12.26
C LEU A 186 17.12 -8.58 -12.30
N VAL A 187 17.84 -7.48 -12.52
CA VAL A 187 19.30 -7.49 -12.56
C VAL A 187 19.90 -7.86 -11.20
N ILE A 188 19.33 -7.35 -10.10
CA ILE A 188 19.82 -7.66 -8.75
C ILE A 188 19.54 -9.13 -8.41
N THR A 189 18.32 -9.61 -8.62
CA THR A 189 17.94 -10.99 -8.30
C THR A 189 18.65 -12.03 -9.18
N THR A 190 18.92 -11.73 -10.45
CA THR A 190 19.75 -12.60 -11.32
C THR A 190 21.18 -12.70 -10.80
N ARG A 191 21.82 -11.56 -10.49
CA ARG A 191 23.19 -11.53 -9.95
C ARG A 191 23.33 -12.26 -8.61
N LEU A 192 22.28 -12.23 -7.79
CA LEU A 192 22.26 -12.90 -6.49
C LEU A 192 21.75 -14.36 -6.55
N GLY A 193 21.35 -14.85 -7.74
CA GLY A 193 20.80 -16.20 -7.90
C GLY A 193 19.41 -16.39 -7.28
N LEU A 194 18.68 -15.30 -7.05
CA LEU A 194 17.36 -15.27 -6.41
C LEU A 194 16.20 -15.11 -7.40
N LEU A 195 16.47 -14.93 -8.71
CA LEU A 195 15.42 -14.72 -9.73
C LEU A 195 14.33 -15.80 -9.68
N ARG A 196 14.72 -17.06 -9.46
CA ARG A 196 13.78 -18.18 -9.35
C ARG A 196 12.74 -17.96 -8.24
N ILE A 197 13.16 -17.44 -7.09
CA ILE A 197 12.28 -17.16 -5.95
C ILE A 197 11.26 -16.11 -6.35
N SER A 198 11.69 -15.06 -7.05
CA SER A 198 10.81 -14.01 -7.55
C SER A 198 9.76 -14.56 -8.51
N LEU A 199 10.17 -15.39 -9.47
CA LEU A 199 9.26 -15.98 -10.46
C LEU A 199 8.23 -16.92 -9.80
N ILE A 200 8.65 -17.74 -8.83
CA ILE A 200 7.75 -18.64 -8.11
C ILE A 200 6.73 -17.85 -7.30
N PHE A 201 7.18 -16.87 -6.50
CA PHE A 201 6.28 -16.03 -5.73
C PHE A 201 5.26 -15.36 -6.64
N TRP A 202 5.74 -14.67 -7.68
CA TRP A 202 4.88 -13.90 -8.59
C TRP A 202 3.85 -14.80 -9.27
N SER A 203 4.26 -15.96 -9.80
CA SER A 203 3.35 -16.86 -10.51
C SER A 203 2.25 -17.41 -9.61
N VAL A 204 2.60 -17.85 -8.38
CA VAL A 204 1.63 -18.39 -7.42
C VAL A 204 0.71 -17.28 -6.91
N PHE A 205 1.27 -16.14 -6.52
CA PHE A 205 0.51 -15.01 -5.99
C PHE A 205 -0.44 -14.43 -7.04
N ALA A 206 0.04 -14.22 -8.27
CA ALA A 206 -0.79 -13.75 -9.40
C ALA A 206 -1.93 -14.72 -9.70
N SER A 207 -1.67 -16.03 -9.67
CA SER A 207 -2.70 -17.04 -9.94
C SER A 207 -3.77 -17.07 -8.85
N LEU A 208 -3.38 -17.06 -7.57
CA LEU A 208 -4.33 -17.09 -6.45
C LEU A 208 -5.14 -15.79 -6.33
N THR A 209 -4.52 -14.63 -6.52
CA THR A 209 -5.24 -13.35 -6.55
C THR A 209 -6.12 -13.23 -7.80
N GLY A 210 -5.74 -13.85 -8.92
CA GLY A 210 -6.58 -13.92 -10.12
C GLY A 210 -7.83 -14.78 -9.91
N ILE A 211 -7.68 -15.90 -9.20
CA ILE A 211 -8.81 -16.71 -8.75
C ILE A 211 -9.71 -15.90 -7.82
N ALA A 212 -9.14 -15.20 -6.83
CA ALA A 212 -9.90 -14.32 -5.93
C ALA A 212 -10.71 -13.27 -6.71
N ALA A 213 -10.06 -12.62 -7.69
CA ALA A 213 -10.69 -11.63 -8.56
C ALA A 213 -11.85 -12.22 -9.38
N ALA A 214 -11.65 -13.40 -9.96
CA ALA A 214 -12.67 -14.11 -10.73
C ALA A 214 -13.86 -14.54 -9.89
N LEU A 215 -13.65 -14.76 -8.58
CA LEU A 215 -14.68 -15.07 -7.59
C LEU A 215 -15.37 -13.80 -7.04
N GLY A 216 -15.09 -12.63 -7.61
CA GLY A 216 -15.76 -11.37 -7.26
C GLY A 216 -15.13 -10.62 -6.10
N HIS A 217 -13.91 -10.96 -5.69
CA HIS A 217 -13.24 -10.21 -4.64
C HIS A 217 -12.87 -8.79 -5.09
N ASP A 218 -13.17 -7.85 -4.21
CA ASP A 218 -13.05 -6.42 -4.39
C ASP A 218 -12.47 -5.75 -3.13
N ILE A 219 -11.82 -4.61 -3.36
CA ILE A 219 -11.28 -3.76 -2.29
C ILE A 219 -11.63 -2.29 -2.52
N THR A 220 -11.72 -1.51 -1.45
CA THR A 220 -11.78 -0.06 -1.51
C THR A 220 -10.38 0.53 -1.44
N ALA A 221 -10.10 1.53 -2.26
CA ALA A 221 -8.81 2.22 -2.31
C ALA A 221 -9.02 3.73 -2.29
N ARG A 222 -8.13 4.46 -1.60
CA ARG A 222 -8.27 5.93 -1.48
C ARG A 222 -8.03 6.65 -2.80
N TRP A 223 -7.46 5.99 -3.80
CA TRP A 223 -7.24 6.54 -5.14
C TRP A 223 -8.30 6.10 -6.15
N SER A 224 -9.28 5.27 -5.76
CA SER A 224 -10.32 4.75 -6.66
C SER A 224 -11.71 5.24 -6.25
N LEU A 225 -12.48 5.74 -7.22
CA LEU A 225 -13.86 6.23 -7.02
C LEU A 225 -14.87 5.13 -6.67
N GLY A 226 -14.54 3.87 -6.97
CA GLY A 226 -15.38 2.71 -6.68
C GLY A 226 -14.57 1.52 -6.18
N PRO A 227 -15.23 0.39 -5.89
CA PRO A 227 -14.56 -0.86 -5.60
C PRO A 227 -13.59 -1.22 -6.72
N VAL A 228 -12.38 -1.59 -6.35
CA VAL A 228 -11.37 -2.14 -7.25
C VAL A 228 -11.65 -3.63 -7.34
N SER A 229 -12.24 -4.06 -8.46
CA SER A 229 -12.74 -5.43 -8.67
C SER A 229 -12.20 -6.05 -9.96
N GLY A 230 -12.39 -7.37 -10.12
CA GLY A 230 -12.13 -8.09 -11.37
C GLY A 230 -10.70 -7.91 -11.89
N TRP A 231 -10.55 -7.60 -13.19
CA TRP A 231 -9.23 -7.41 -13.80
C TRP A 231 -8.43 -6.29 -13.14
N THR A 232 -9.07 -5.17 -12.81
CA THR A 232 -8.41 -4.02 -12.17
C THR A 232 -7.86 -4.40 -10.80
N TYR A 233 -8.61 -5.18 -10.01
CA TYR A 233 -8.11 -5.73 -8.75
C TYR A 233 -6.86 -6.57 -8.98
N TRP A 234 -6.95 -7.54 -9.90
CA TRP A 234 -5.85 -8.46 -10.17
C TRP A 234 -4.58 -7.72 -10.62
N SER A 235 -4.71 -6.81 -11.59
CA SER A 235 -3.57 -6.05 -12.11
C SER A 235 -2.99 -5.13 -11.05
N THR A 236 -3.82 -4.49 -10.23
CA THR A 236 -3.38 -3.62 -9.12
C THR A 236 -2.59 -4.41 -8.09
N VAL A 237 -3.11 -5.56 -7.64
CA VAL A 237 -2.45 -6.37 -6.60
C VAL A 237 -1.24 -7.13 -7.14
N THR A 238 -1.17 -7.41 -8.44
CA THR A 238 -0.08 -8.24 -9.01
C THR A 238 1.05 -7.42 -9.63
N LEU A 239 0.73 -6.27 -10.22
CA LEU A 239 1.64 -5.48 -11.05
C LEU A 239 1.96 -4.10 -10.46
N SER A 240 1.43 -3.80 -9.27
CA SER A 240 1.70 -2.54 -8.56
C SER A 240 3.19 -2.33 -8.30
N PRO A 241 3.66 -1.08 -8.36
CA PRO A 241 5.01 -0.73 -7.93
C PRO A 241 5.37 -1.26 -6.53
N GLU A 242 4.42 -1.23 -5.60
CA GLU A 242 4.51 -1.72 -4.21
C GLU A 242 4.86 -3.19 -4.17
N VAL A 243 4.12 -3.97 -4.96
CA VAL A 243 4.27 -5.43 -4.99
C VAL A 243 5.55 -5.81 -5.72
N LEU A 244 5.97 -5.03 -6.72
CA LEU A 244 7.29 -5.17 -7.33
C LEU A 244 8.42 -4.85 -6.33
N ILE A 245 8.28 -3.79 -5.51
CA ILE A 245 9.25 -3.47 -4.46
C ILE A 245 9.30 -4.59 -3.41
N PHE A 246 8.13 -5.04 -2.95
CA PHE A 246 8.02 -6.16 -2.01
C PHE A 246 8.70 -7.41 -2.56
N LEU A 247 8.42 -7.76 -3.82
CA LEU A 247 9.00 -8.89 -4.52
C LEU A 247 10.53 -8.81 -4.61
N PHE A 248 11.07 -7.71 -5.14
CA PHE A 248 12.49 -7.61 -5.49
C PHE A 248 13.39 -7.13 -4.35
N PHE A 249 12.85 -6.45 -3.34
CA PHE A 249 13.65 -5.84 -2.28
C PHE A 249 13.30 -6.31 -0.87
N MET A 250 12.16 -6.99 -0.67
CA MET A 250 11.81 -7.56 0.64
C MET A 250 11.85 -9.08 0.67
N ILE A 251 11.14 -9.75 -0.24
CA ILE A 251 11.11 -11.22 -0.32
C ILE A 251 12.50 -11.75 -0.67
N THR A 252 13.20 -11.12 -1.63
CA THR A 252 14.52 -11.53 -2.08
C THR A 252 15.68 -10.92 -1.28
N ASP A 253 15.49 -10.63 0.01
CA ASP A 253 16.62 -10.28 0.88
C ASP A 253 17.48 -11.54 1.15
N PRO A 254 18.75 -11.58 0.70
CA PRO A 254 19.61 -12.75 0.86
C PRO A 254 19.87 -13.12 2.33
N ARG A 255 19.69 -12.18 3.27
CA ARG A 255 19.87 -12.45 4.69
C ARG A 255 18.69 -13.15 5.33
N THR A 256 17.50 -13.08 4.74
CA THR A 256 16.27 -13.62 5.34
C THR A 256 15.62 -14.76 4.56
N VAL A 257 15.93 -14.89 3.26
CA VAL A 257 15.51 -16.04 2.44
C VAL A 257 15.96 -17.38 3.04
N ALA A 258 15.10 -18.41 2.95
CA ALA A 258 15.41 -19.76 3.39
C ALA A 258 16.61 -20.38 2.64
N ARG A 259 17.43 -21.17 3.34
CA ARG A 259 18.58 -21.87 2.76
C ARG A 259 18.17 -23.05 1.88
N GLY A 260 19.08 -23.39 0.96
CA GLY A 260 18.93 -24.51 0.04
C GLY A 260 17.92 -24.21 -1.06
N ARG A 261 18.07 -24.87 -2.20
CA ARG A 261 17.20 -24.64 -3.36
C ARG A 261 15.73 -24.93 -3.04
N ARG A 262 15.46 -26.09 -2.44
CA ARG A 262 14.09 -26.51 -2.06
C ARG A 262 13.49 -25.66 -0.95
N GLY A 263 14.29 -25.28 0.06
CA GLY A 263 13.84 -24.40 1.13
C GLY A 263 13.46 -23.01 0.61
N ALA A 264 14.25 -22.45 -0.30
CA ALA A 264 13.95 -21.18 -0.96
C ALA A 264 12.69 -21.24 -1.85
N GLU A 265 12.49 -22.34 -2.59
CA GLU A 265 11.28 -22.56 -3.40
C GLU A 265 10.03 -22.66 -2.50
N LEU A 266 10.09 -23.46 -1.43
CA LEU A 266 9.03 -23.57 -0.42
C LEU A 266 8.72 -22.23 0.25
N TYR A 267 9.76 -21.47 0.59
CA TYR A 267 9.63 -20.14 1.16
C TYR A 267 8.84 -19.22 0.23
N ALA A 268 9.19 -19.17 -1.06
CA ALA A 268 8.47 -18.36 -2.04
C ALA A 268 6.99 -18.76 -2.17
N ILE A 269 6.71 -20.07 -2.25
CA ILE A 269 5.34 -20.61 -2.32
C ILE A 269 4.56 -20.26 -1.06
N ALA A 270 5.18 -20.36 0.12
CA ALA A 270 4.54 -20.05 1.38
C ALA A 270 4.21 -18.56 1.50
N VAL A 271 5.13 -17.65 1.13
CA VAL A 271 4.86 -16.20 1.13
C VAL A 271 3.73 -15.88 0.15
N ALA A 272 3.75 -16.46 -1.05
CA ALA A 272 2.70 -16.24 -2.05
C ALA A 272 1.33 -16.74 -1.59
N THR A 273 1.27 -17.96 -1.05
CA THR A 273 0.01 -18.59 -0.64
C THR A 273 -0.60 -17.90 0.59
N ILE A 274 0.22 -17.67 1.63
CA ILE A 274 -0.24 -16.97 2.84
C ILE A 274 -0.57 -15.51 2.49
N GLY A 275 0.23 -14.87 1.64
CA GLY A 275 -0.04 -13.53 1.14
C GLY A 275 -1.39 -13.44 0.45
N ALA A 276 -1.64 -14.30 -0.55
CA ALA A 276 -2.91 -14.30 -1.29
C ALA A 276 -4.10 -14.63 -0.39
N LEU A 277 -3.95 -15.58 0.55
CA LEU A 277 -4.98 -15.91 1.53
C LEU A 277 -5.34 -14.69 2.38
N LEU A 278 -4.34 -14.09 3.03
CA LEU A 278 -4.57 -12.95 3.92
C LEU A 278 -5.12 -11.75 3.16
N VAL A 279 -4.54 -11.43 1.99
CA VAL A 279 -5.00 -10.36 1.08
C VAL A 279 -6.47 -10.55 0.72
N SER A 280 -6.88 -11.78 0.40
CA SER A 280 -8.27 -12.05 0.05
C SER A 280 -9.24 -11.77 1.19
N MET A 281 -8.81 -11.84 2.45
CA MET A 281 -9.69 -11.60 3.60
C MET A 281 -9.91 -10.10 3.86
N GLN A 282 -9.26 -9.21 3.11
CA GLN A 282 -9.27 -7.77 3.36
C GLN A 282 -10.12 -7.05 2.33
N THR A 283 -10.93 -6.09 2.77
CA THR A 283 -11.79 -5.28 1.89
C THR A 283 -11.25 -3.87 1.66
N THR A 284 -10.15 -3.48 2.31
CA THR A 284 -9.53 -2.16 2.17
C THR A 284 -8.09 -2.30 1.73
N GLU A 285 -7.63 -1.35 0.93
CA GLU A 285 -6.25 -1.28 0.46
C GLU A 285 -5.23 -1.28 1.62
N PHE A 286 -5.49 -0.50 2.67
CA PHE A 286 -4.67 -0.50 3.89
C PHE A 286 -4.46 -1.93 4.42
N ALA A 287 -5.56 -2.64 4.67
CA ALA A 287 -5.51 -3.97 5.26
C ALA A 287 -4.89 -4.98 4.29
N THR A 288 -5.17 -4.88 2.99
CA THR A 288 -4.54 -5.69 1.93
C THR A 288 -3.01 -5.57 1.97
N LYS A 289 -2.46 -4.36 2.08
CA LYS A 289 -1.01 -4.15 2.15
C LYS A 289 -0.42 -4.68 3.45
N VAL A 290 -1.06 -4.39 4.59
CA VAL A 290 -0.60 -4.89 5.90
C VAL A 290 -0.62 -6.42 5.91
N ALA A 291 -1.65 -7.05 5.33
CA ALA A 291 -1.75 -8.49 5.16
C ALA A 291 -0.61 -9.06 4.32
N LEU A 292 -0.27 -8.43 3.19
CA LEU A 292 0.84 -8.86 2.33
C LEU A 292 2.19 -8.77 3.06
N LEU A 293 2.48 -7.66 3.74
CA LEU A 293 3.70 -7.49 4.53
C LEU A 293 3.75 -8.47 5.71
N ALA A 294 2.61 -8.71 6.38
CA ALA A 294 2.49 -9.66 7.48
C ALA A 294 2.72 -11.10 7.03
N ALA A 295 2.32 -11.48 5.82
CA ALA A 295 2.61 -12.80 5.26
C ALA A 295 4.11 -13.07 5.21
N LEU A 296 4.92 -12.09 4.81
CA LEU A 296 6.38 -12.21 4.83
C LEU A 296 6.92 -12.33 6.26
N VAL A 297 6.37 -11.60 7.23
CA VAL A 297 6.74 -11.76 8.66
C VAL A 297 6.46 -13.18 9.13
N ILE A 298 5.24 -13.69 8.91
CA ILE A 298 4.82 -15.03 9.31
C ILE A 298 5.77 -16.09 8.72
N VAL A 299 6.03 -16.02 7.41
CA VAL A 299 6.87 -17.01 6.74
C VAL A 299 8.34 -16.89 7.15
N CYS A 300 8.85 -15.69 7.41
CA CYS A 300 10.17 -15.51 8.01
C CYS A 300 10.25 -16.17 9.40
N GLY A 301 9.21 -16.06 10.22
CA GLY A 301 9.12 -16.76 11.52
C GLY A 301 9.12 -18.28 11.37
N LEU A 302 8.48 -18.81 10.32
CA LEU A 302 8.45 -20.23 9.98
C LEU A 302 9.71 -20.73 9.25
N ARG A 303 10.63 -19.83 8.88
CA ARG A 303 11.82 -20.17 8.07
C ARG A 303 12.62 -21.36 8.61
N PRO A 304 12.93 -21.47 9.92
CA PRO A 304 13.69 -22.63 10.42
C PRO A 304 13.00 -23.97 10.15
N ALA A 305 11.67 -24.01 10.22
CA ALA A 305 10.89 -25.21 9.91
C ALA A 305 10.85 -25.49 8.40
N ILE A 306 10.77 -24.44 7.56
CA ILE A 306 10.82 -24.54 6.10
C ILE A 306 12.17 -25.09 5.65
N GLU A 307 13.28 -24.59 6.21
CA GLU A 307 14.63 -25.09 5.94
C GLU A 307 14.73 -26.58 6.31
N ALA A 308 14.24 -26.98 7.49
CA ALA A 308 14.24 -28.39 7.92
C ALA A 308 13.35 -29.31 7.06
N CYS A 309 12.31 -28.78 6.40
CA CYS A 309 11.48 -29.52 5.45
C CYS A 309 12.12 -29.61 4.06
N GLY A 310 12.83 -28.56 3.61
CA GLY A 310 13.53 -28.54 2.32
C GLY A 310 14.57 -29.67 2.19
N ASP A 311 15.15 -30.08 3.32
CA ASP A 311 16.11 -31.19 3.40
C ASP A 311 15.45 -32.58 3.27
N ARG A 312 14.10 -32.68 3.33
CA ARG A 312 13.34 -33.94 3.26
C ARG A 312 12.23 -33.89 2.19
N PRO A 313 12.47 -34.37 0.96
CA PRO A 313 11.59 -34.14 -0.20
C PRO A 313 10.15 -34.65 -0.05
N GLY A 314 9.92 -35.73 0.71
CA GLY A 314 8.57 -36.27 0.92
C GLY A 314 7.62 -35.38 1.75
N ARG A 315 8.15 -34.44 2.54
CA ARG A 315 7.33 -33.52 3.37
C ARG A 315 6.86 -32.26 2.64
N ILE A 316 7.47 -31.96 1.49
CA ILE A 316 7.22 -30.75 0.71
C ILE A 316 5.82 -30.78 0.09
N ALA A 317 5.51 -31.85 -0.65
CA ALA A 317 4.18 -32.05 -1.25
C ALA A 317 3.08 -32.14 -0.17
N MET A 318 3.40 -32.73 0.98
CA MET A 318 2.47 -32.91 2.11
C MET A 318 2.05 -31.58 2.77
N VAL A 319 2.87 -30.53 2.70
CA VAL A 319 2.56 -29.22 3.30
C VAL A 319 2.08 -28.22 2.25
N ALA A 320 2.70 -28.17 1.07
CA ALA A 320 2.36 -27.18 0.05
C ALA A 320 0.97 -27.41 -0.56
N LEU A 321 0.59 -28.67 -0.82
CA LEU A 321 -0.67 -29.01 -1.46
C LEU A 321 -1.90 -28.65 -0.59
N PRO A 322 -2.00 -29.04 0.70
CA PRO A 322 -3.16 -28.68 1.51
C PRO A 322 -3.23 -27.18 1.81
N VAL A 323 -2.11 -26.47 1.96
CA VAL A 323 -2.13 -25.02 2.20
C VAL A 323 -2.65 -24.27 0.97
N VAL A 324 -2.24 -24.68 -0.23
CA VAL A 324 -2.79 -24.13 -1.49
C VAL A 324 -4.25 -24.51 -1.66
N SER A 325 -4.62 -25.77 -1.41
CA SER A 325 -6.02 -26.22 -1.53
C SER A 325 -6.96 -25.55 -0.52
N VAL A 326 -6.55 -25.41 0.74
CA VAL A 326 -7.31 -24.69 1.77
C VAL A 326 -7.43 -23.22 1.40
N THR A 327 -6.38 -22.62 0.85
CA THR A 327 -6.43 -21.24 0.35
C THR A 327 -7.45 -21.13 -0.78
N VAL A 328 -7.41 -22.00 -1.78
CA VAL A 328 -8.39 -22.01 -2.88
C VAL A 328 -9.82 -22.21 -2.37
N VAL A 329 -10.03 -23.09 -1.39
CA VAL A 329 -11.35 -23.33 -0.77
C VAL A 329 -11.85 -22.10 0.00
N LEU A 330 -10.97 -21.42 0.75
CA LEU A 330 -11.32 -20.20 1.48
C LEU A 330 -11.54 -19.00 0.56
N LEU A 331 -10.82 -18.95 -0.56
CA LEU A 331 -11.06 -17.99 -1.64
C LEU A 331 -12.44 -18.18 -2.29
N ALA A 332 -12.92 -19.42 -2.38
CA ALA A 332 -14.22 -19.78 -2.95
C ALA A 332 -15.40 -19.63 -1.99
N ALA A 333 -15.18 -19.16 -0.74
CA ALA A 333 -16.28 -18.90 0.19
C ALA A 333 -17.17 -17.77 -0.35
N PRO A 334 -18.51 -17.95 -0.39
CA PRO A 334 -19.41 -16.96 -0.96
C PRO A 334 -19.29 -15.63 -0.20
N ARG A 335 -18.98 -14.56 -0.94
CA ARG A 335 -18.97 -13.19 -0.42
C ARG A 335 -20.20 -12.47 -0.93
N GLN A 336 -20.74 -11.59 -0.08
CA GLN A 336 -22.00 -10.89 -0.36
C GLN A 336 -21.95 -10.27 -1.75
N ALA A 337 -22.96 -10.61 -2.55
CA ALA A 337 -23.14 -10.09 -3.89
C ALA A 337 -23.28 -8.57 -3.84
N SER A 338 -22.55 -7.89 -4.71
CA SER A 338 -22.86 -6.53 -5.13
C SER A 338 -24.31 -6.47 -5.60
N LEU A 339 -25.06 -5.49 -5.10
CA LEU A 339 -26.47 -5.25 -5.47
C LEU A 339 -26.64 -5.24 -7.00
N ASP A 340 -27.66 -5.96 -7.46
CA ASP A 340 -28.09 -6.08 -8.86
C ASP A 340 -28.28 -4.73 -9.55
N PRO A 341 -28.15 -4.69 -10.90
CA PRO A 341 -28.19 -3.45 -11.67
C PRO A 341 -29.54 -2.73 -11.54
N THR A 342 -29.44 -1.43 -11.30
CA THR A 342 -30.54 -0.49 -11.08
C THR A 342 -31.42 -0.29 -12.32
N ALA A 343 -32.68 0.09 -12.09
CA ALA A 343 -33.68 0.42 -13.12
C ALA A 343 -33.20 1.55 -14.08
N PRO A 344 -33.68 1.58 -15.34
CA PRO A 344 -33.25 2.58 -16.31
C PRO A 344 -33.58 4.01 -15.85
N LEU A 345 -32.54 4.86 -15.79
CA LEU A 345 -32.68 6.29 -15.55
C LEU A 345 -33.12 7.02 -16.84
N PRO A 346 -33.77 8.19 -16.72
CA PRO A 346 -34.05 9.05 -17.87
C PRO A 346 -32.74 9.44 -18.55
N ALA A 347 -32.67 9.26 -19.88
CA ALA A 347 -31.52 9.71 -20.65
C ALA A 347 -31.46 11.25 -20.66
N VAL A 348 -30.30 11.80 -20.34
CA VAL A 348 -29.99 13.23 -20.42
C VAL A 348 -28.71 13.37 -21.23
N GLU A 349 -28.67 14.30 -22.16
CA GLU A 349 -27.46 14.62 -22.92
C GLU A 349 -27.00 16.03 -22.56
N LEU A 350 -25.76 16.14 -22.07
CA LEU A 350 -25.19 17.42 -21.64
C LEU A 350 -24.38 18.05 -22.77
N ALA A 351 -24.58 19.34 -23.03
CA ALA A 351 -23.85 20.03 -24.11
C ALA A 351 -22.35 20.19 -23.78
N ARG A 352 -22.01 20.43 -22.51
CA ARG A 352 -20.63 20.59 -22.05
C ARG A 352 -20.39 19.85 -20.75
N VAL A 353 -19.31 19.07 -20.69
CA VAL A 353 -18.83 18.41 -19.48
C VAL A 353 -17.35 18.72 -19.30
N GLY A 354 -16.98 19.22 -18.12
CA GLY A 354 -15.60 19.52 -17.75
C GLY A 354 -15.14 18.71 -16.54
N LEU A 355 -13.83 18.49 -16.46
CA LEU A 355 -13.13 17.96 -15.30
C LEU A 355 -12.39 19.12 -14.63
N GLY A 356 -12.40 19.18 -13.30
CA GLY A 356 -11.47 20.02 -12.56
C GLY A 356 -10.17 19.30 -12.20
N ASP A 357 -9.33 19.98 -11.43
CA ASP A 357 -7.92 19.59 -11.24
C ASP A 357 -7.75 18.41 -10.26
N GLY A 358 -8.80 18.04 -9.50
CA GLY A 358 -8.73 16.98 -8.50
C GLY A 358 -8.53 15.56 -9.06
N PHE A 359 -8.70 15.36 -10.37
CA PHE A 359 -8.65 14.06 -11.03
C PHE A 359 -7.23 13.51 -11.24
N ASP A 360 -6.21 14.38 -11.27
CA ASP A 360 -4.82 13.97 -11.50
C ASP A 360 -4.30 13.02 -10.41
N SER A 361 -4.85 13.14 -9.20
CA SER A 361 -4.50 12.34 -8.02
C SER A 361 -5.24 11.01 -7.90
N LEU A 362 -6.21 10.71 -8.78
CA LEU A 362 -6.87 9.40 -8.79
C LEU A 362 -5.93 8.35 -9.38
N GLY A 363 -6.06 7.09 -8.96
CA GLY A 363 -5.41 5.95 -9.61
C GLY A 363 -6.36 5.30 -10.61
N GLY A 364 -5.81 4.52 -11.56
CA GLY A 364 -6.59 3.94 -12.66
C GLY A 364 -6.79 4.92 -13.82
N SER A 365 -7.77 4.69 -14.70
CA SER A 365 -8.08 5.58 -15.83
C SER A 365 -9.48 6.17 -15.66
N PHE A 366 -9.59 7.43 -15.24
CA PHE A 366 -10.87 8.15 -15.27
C PHE A 366 -10.88 9.10 -16.45
N THR A 367 -11.74 8.84 -17.43
CA THR A 367 -11.76 9.58 -18.69
C THR A 367 -12.84 10.65 -18.72
N LEU A 368 -12.74 11.60 -19.66
CA LEU A 368 -13.83 12.54 -19.93
C LEU A 368 -15.14 11.82 -20.30
N ALA A 369 -15.06 10.62 -20.90
CA ALA A 369 -16.24 9.79 -21.19
C ALA A 369 -16.88 9.23 -19.90
N ASP A 370 -16.08 8.83 -18.91
CA ASP A 370 -16.58 8.46 -17.58
C ASP A 370 -17.24 9.66 -16.89
N ALA A 371 -16.59 10.83 -16.96
CA ALA A 371 -17.11 12.07 -16.41
C ALA A 371 -18.48 12.43 -17.00
N ARG A 372 -18.61 12.33 -18.33
CA ARG A 372 -19.86 12.56 -19.04
C ARG A 372 -20.94 11.57 -18.62
N ARG A 373 -20.62 10.27 -18.54
CA ARG A 373 -21.55 9.24 -18.06
C ARG A 373 -22.06 9.55 -16.65
N VAL A 374 -21.17 9.89 -15.72
CA VAL A 374 -21.56 10.24 -14.35
C VAL A 374 -22.45 11.48 -14.35
N ALA A 375 -22.06 12.55 -15.06
CA ALA A 375 -22.83 13.79 -15.14
C ALA A 375 -24.26 13.58 -15.65
N GLU A 376 -24.39 12.85 -16.76
CA GLU A 376 -25.67 12.54 -17.41
C GLU A 376 -26.54 11.65 -16.51
N ARG A 377 -25.94 10.68 -15.81
CA ARG A 377 -26.66 9.85 -14.82
C ARG A 377 -27.08 10.63 -13.58
N THR A 378 -26.26 11.57 -13.08
CA THR A 378 -26.66 12.47 -11.98
C THR A 378 -27.84 13.34 -12.40
N ALA A 379 -27.82 13.89 -13.60
CA ALA A 379 -28.95 14.64 -14.16
C ALA A 379 -30.21 13.76 -14.30
N GLY A 380 -30.07 12.55 -14.83
CA GLY A 380 -31.16 11.57 -14.91
C GLY A 380 -31.71 11.18 -13.53
N ALA A 381 -30.85 11.01 -12.54
CA ALA A 381 -31.23 10.73 -11.15
C ALA A 381 -32.03 11.90 -10.54
N LEU A 382 -31.64 13.16 -10.80
CA LEU A 382 -32.41 14.33 -10.38
C LEU A 382 -33.81 14.38 -11.02
N LEU A 383 -33.92 14.07 -12.31
CA LEU A 383 -35.25 13.96 -12.96
C LEU A 383 -36.09 12.82 -12.38
N ALA A 384 -35.47 11.70 -12.01
CA ALA A 384 -36.14 10.61 -11.34
C ALA A 384 -36.62 11.01 -9.93
N VAL A 385 -35.83 11.81 -9.19
CA VAL A 385 -36.24 12.41 -7.92
C VAL A 385 -37.45 13.33 -8.12
N ASP A 386 -37.38 14.27 -9.06
CA ASP A 386 -38.45 15.24 -9.33
C ASP A 386 -39.78 14.52 -9.65
N ARG A 387 -39.73 13.43 -10.44
CA ARG A 387 -40.91 12.59 -10.72
C ARG A 387 -41.39 11.78 -9.54
N ALA A 388 -40.47 11.13 -8.80
CA ALA A 388 -40.80 10.32 -7.65
C ALA A 388 -41.49 11.16 -6.56
N LEU A 389 -41.06 12.42 -6.39
CA LEU A 389 -41.71 13.36 -5.49
C LEU A 389 -43.14 13.70 -5.92
N ALA A 390 -43.35 14.06 -7.18
CA ALA A 390 -44.69 14.39 -7.69
C ALA A 390 -45.66 13.21 -7.62
N GLN A 391 -45.14 11.98 -7.71
CA GLN A 391 -45.95 10.74 -7.64
C GLN A 391 -46.07 10.18 -6.21
N GLY A 392 -45.36 10.73 -5.22
CA GLY A 392 -45.27 10.17 -3.87
C GLY A 392 -44.58 8.80 -3.81
N ASP A 393 -43.78 8.42 -4.81
CA ASP A 393 -43.09 7.12 -4.89
C ASP A 393 -41.80 7.12 -4.04
N THR A 394 -41.96 6.80 -2.76
CA THR A 394 -40.85 6.68 -1.81
C THR A 394 -39.87 5.55 -2.15
N ALA A 395 -40.30 4.52 -2.89
CA ALA A 395 -39.42 3.43 -3.31
C ALA A 395 -38.50 3.88 -4.46
N ALA A 396 -39.03 4.63 -5.43
CA ALA A 396 -38.22 5.29 -6.46
C ALA A 396 -37.21 6.26 -5.86
N LEU A 397 -37.60 7.05 -4.86
CA LEU A 397 -36.71 7.99 -4.21
C LEU A 397 -35.51 7.31 -3.52
N ARG A 398 -35.74 6.17 -2.86
CA ARG A 398 -34.67 5.39 -2.20
C ARG A 398 -33.65 4.80 -3.17
N ARG A 399 -34.00 4.62 -4.45
CA ARG A 399 -33.10 4.07 -5.48
C ARG A 399 -32.06 5.07 -5.99
N VAL A 400 -32.34 6.38 -5.90
CA VAL A 400 -31.49 7.42 -6.50
C VAL A 400 -30.92 8.41 -5.48
N THR A 401 -31.45 8.41 -4.25
CA THR A 401 -30.97 9.24 -3.14
C THR A 401 -30.46 8.38 -2.00
N ALA A 402 -29.42 8.83 -1.33
CA ALA A 402 -28.90 8.24 -0.10
C ALA A 402 -28.65 9.33 0.95
N GLY A 403 -28.44 8.92 2.21
CA GLY A 403 -27.96 9.81 3.27
C GLY A 403 -28.82 11.07 3.50
N PRO A 404 -28.18 12.19 3.89
CA PRO A 404 -28.86 13.44 4.25
C PRO A 404 -29.71 14.03 3.13
N TYR A 405 -29.31 13.86 1.86
CA TYR A 405 -30.07 14.37 0.73
C TYR A 405 -31.51 13.82 0.70
N ARG A 406 -31.67 12.52 0.99
CA ARG A 406 -33.00 11.91 1.04
C ARG A 406 -33.93 12.61 2.03
N GLU A 407 -33.41 12.98 3.21
CA GLU A 407 -34.21 13.66 4.23
C GLU A 407 -34.61 15.08 3.81
N THR A 408 -33.70 15.80 3.16
CA THR A 408 -33.97 17.15 2.62
C THR A 408 -35.04 17.11 1.54
N VAL A 409 -34.92 16.16 0.62
CA VAL A 409 -35.83 15.99 -0.52
C VAL A 409 -37.23 15.56 -0.06
N VAL A 410 -37.33 14.62 0.88
CA VAL A 410 -38.62 14.23 1.49
C VAL A 410 -39.29 15.41 2.21
N ARG A 411 -38.51 16.26 2.90
CA ARG A 411 -39.06 17.46 3.54
C ARG A 411 -39.56 18.49 2.52
N ALA A 412 -38.84 18.69 1.41
CA ALA A 412 -39.24 19.61 0.35
C ALA A 412 -40.52 19.16 -0.38
N ALA A 413 -40.73 17.84 -0.51
CA ALA A 413 -41.91 17.24 -1.14
C ALA A 413 -43.24 17.68 -0.50
N ALA A 414 -43.25 17.96 0.81
CA ALA A 414 -44.44 18.41 1.52
C ALA A 414 -44.93 19.81 1.07
N SER A 415 -44.15 20.53 0.27
CA SER A 415 -44.41 21.93 -0.13
C SER A 415 -44.74 22.15 -1.61
N ARG A 416 -44.62 21.11 -2.47
CA ARG A 416 -44.87 21.24 -3.92
C ARG A 416 -45.63 20.02 -4.50
N PRO A 417 -46.84 20.23 -5.05
CA PRO A 417 -47.64 19.14 -5.63
C PRO A 417 -47.25 18.74 -7.06
N GLU A 418 -46.50 19.57 -7.81
CA GLU A 418 -46.08 19.28 -9.19
C GLU A 418 -44.55 19.16 -9.31
N ALA A 419 -44.08 18.29 -10.21
CA ALA A 419 -42.66 18.14 -10.53
C ALA A 419 -42.16 19.39 -11.27
N PRO A 420 -41.05 20.01 -10.84
CA PRO A 420 -40.49 21.16 -11.55
C PRO A 420 -39.97 20.77 -12.94
N VAL A 421 -40.02 21.70 -13.89
CA VAL A 421 -39.47 21.51 -15.23
C VAL A 421 -37.98 21.86 -15.18
N ARG A 422 -37.15 20.83 -15.03
CA ARG A 422 -35.68 20.94 -14.97
C ARG A 422 -35.03 20.56 -16.29
N THR A 423 -34.08 21.38 -16.73
CA THR A 423 -33.18 21.13 -17.87
C THR A 423 -31.73 21.25 -17.43
N PHE A 424 -30.81 20.71 -18.21
CA PHE A 424 -29.38 20.70 -17.91
C PHE A 424 -28.58 21.14 -19.13
N ASP A 425 -27.72 22.14 -18.95
CA ASP A 425 -26.90 22.75 -20.00
C ASP A 425 -25.45 22.23 -19.94
N SER A 426 -24.87 22.20 -18.74
CA SER A 426 -23.48 21.81 -18.54
C SER A 426 -23.22 21.20 -17.18
N ALA A 427 -22.13 20.44 -17.10
CA ALA A 427 -21.63 19.85 -15.88
C ALA A 427 -20.13 20.11 -15.70
N ARG A 428 -19.71 20.32 -14.46
CA ARG A 428 -18.30 20.26 -14.05
C ARG A 428 -18.19 19.24 -12.93
N LEU A 429 -17.25 18.32 -13.07
CA LEU A 429 -16.97 17.32 -12.04
C LEU A 429 -15.68 17.69 -11.33
N ASP A 430 -15.67 17.47 -10.03
CA ASP A 430 -14.53 17.63 -9.14
C ASP A 430 -14.44 16.43 -8.19
N VAL A 431 -13.24 16.17 -7.67
CA VAL A 431 -12.99 15.09 -6.70
C VAL A 431 -12.87 15.68 -5.31
N VAL A 432 -13.68 15.19 -4.38
CA VAL A 432 -13.64 15.60 -2.97
C VAL A 432 -13.12 14.46 -2.13
N ARG A 433 -12.09 14.73 -1.33
CA ARG A 433 -11.48 13.79 -0.39
C ARG A 433 -11.79 14.22 1.05
N GLU A 434 -12.18 13.26 1.87
CA GLU A 434 -12.47 13.51 3.27
C GLU A 434 -11.17 13.58 4.07
N ARG A 435 -10.72 14.80 4.38
CA ARG A 435 -9.40 15.03 5.03
C ARG A 435 -9.26 14.38 6.40
N ALA A 436 -10.38 14.17 7.11
CA ALA A 436 -10.40 13.53 8.42
C ALA A 436 -10.23 12.01 8.33
N GLU A 437 -10.55 11.39 7.18
CA GLU A 437 -10.46 9.96 6.94
C GLU A 437 -9.51 9.69 5.77
N PHE A 438 -8.21 9.58 6.07
CA PHE A 438 -7.15 9.44 5.05
C PHE A 438 -7.34 8.27 4.08
N GLN A 439 -8.01 7.20 4.53
CA GLN A 439 -8.30 5.99 3.76
C GLN A 439 -9.70 6.00 3.10
N ALA A 440 -10.50 7.05 3.30
CA ALA A 440 -11.82 7.12 2.70
C ALA A 440 -11.73 7.17 1.17
N GLN A 441 -12.69 6.52 0.52
CA GLN A 441 -12.82 6.63 -0.93
C GLN A 441 -13.12 8.09 -1.32
N PRO A 442 -12.51 8.57 -2.41
CA PRO A 442 -12.82 9.88 -2.96
C PRO A 442 -14.27 9.90 -3.45
N ARG A 443 -14.96 11.02 -3.22
CA ARG A 443 -16.31 11.26 -3.70
C ARG A 443 -16.28 12.22 -4.87
N LEU A 444 -17.28 12.16 -5.74
CA LEU A 444 -17.44 13.13 -6.81
C LEU A 444 -18.34 14.27 -6.36
N LEU A 445 -17.92 15.49 -6.66
CA LEU A 445 -18.76 16.67 -6.66
C LEU A 445 -19.17 16.94 -8.11
N VAL A 446 -20.47 16.96 -8.36
CA VAL A 446 -21.03 17.26 -9.68
C VAL A 446 -21.73 18.61 -9.59
N HIS A 447 -21.13 19.61 -10.23
CA HIS A 447 -21.75 20.91 -10.43
C HIS A 447 -22.58 20.87 -11.71
N LEU A 448 -23.90 21.01 -11.59
CA LEU A 448 -24.83 21.04 -12.72
C LEU A 448 -25.39 22.45 -12.91
N THR A 449 -25.53 22.88 -14.15
CA THR A 449 -26.19 24.13 -14.52
C THR A 449 -27.30 23.87 -15.52
N GLY A 450 -28.39 24.64 -15.46
CA GLY A 450 -29.45 24.59 -16.46
C GLY A 450 -30.57 25.56 -16.16
N THR A 451 -31.80 25.19 -16.51
CA THR A 451 -33.00 25.95 -16.10
C THR A 451 -33.96 25.11 -15.28
N LEU A 452 -34.57 25.75 -14.28
CA LEU A 452 -35.63 25.20 -13.42
C LEU A 452 -36.83 26.15 -13.55
N ASP A 453 -37.94 25.66 -14.08
CA ASP A 453 -39.15 26.44 -14.35
C ASP A 453 -38.86 27.74 -15.14
N GLY A 454 -37.97 27.63 -16.13
CA GLY A 454 -37.57 28.74 -17.01
C GLY A 454 -36.56 29.74 -16.42
N ARG A 455 -36.11 29.55 -15.18
CA ARG A 455 -35.06 30.37 -14.55
C ARG A 455 -33.74 29.64 -14.51
N ARG A 456 -32.62 30.36 -14.66
CA ARG A 456 -31.29 29.77 -14.51
C ARG A 456 -31.12 29.17 -13.10
N TRP A 457 -30.56 27.98 -13.06
CA TRP A 457 -30.27 27.23 -11.85
C TRP A 457 -28.87 26.61 -11.94
N SER A 458 -28.22 26.48 -10.80
CA SER A 458 -27.02 25.68 -10.59
C SER A 458 -27.15 24.92 -9.27
N GLY A 459 -26.58 23.71 -9.20
CA GLY A 459 -26.58 22.91 -7.98
C GLY A 459 -25.34 22.04 -7.89
N ASP A 460 -24.86 21.88 -6.66
CA ASP A 460 -23.68 21.10 -6.31
C ASP A 460 -24.10 19.82 -5.59
N TYR A 461 -23.73 18.67 -6.16
CA TYR A 461 -24.16 17.37 -5.66
C TYR A 461 -22.96 16.49 -5.33
N HIS A 462 -22.88 16.02 -4.10
CA HIS A 462 -22.00 14.91 -3.77
C HIS A 462 -22.64 13.60 -4.20
N VAL A 463 -21.88 12.83 -4.97
CA VAL A 463 -22.32 11.59 -5.55
C VAL A 463 -21.35 10.49 -5.17
N ALA A 464 -21.89 9.40 -4.63
CA ALA A 464 -21.21 8.12 -4.63
C ALA A 464 -21.40 7.50 -6.01
N ALA A 465 -20.34 7.52 -6.82
CA ALA A 465 -20.38 7.03 -8.20
C ALA A 465 -19.35 5.93 -8.43
N THR A 466 -19.83 4.74 -8.77
CA THR A 466 -19.07 3.86 -9.66
C THR A 466 -19.38 4.31 -11.09
N THR A 467 -18.56 3.97 -12.08
CA THR A 467 -18.85 4.31 -13.49
C THR A 467 -20.20 3.75 -13.99
N ALA A 468 -20.84 2.85 -13.23
CA ALA A 468 -22.11 2.21 -13.53
C ALA A 468 -23.30 2.71 -12.69
N ASP A 469 -23.11 3.20 -11.46
CA ASP A 469 -24.19 3.61 -10.56
C ASP A 469 -23.90 4.95 -9.89
N VAL A 470 -24.94 5.79 -9.77
CA VAL A 470 -24.88 7.16 -9.23
C VAL A 470 -25.94 7.28 -8.14
N HIS A 471 -25.51 7.56 -6.92
CA HIS A 471 -26.39 7.89 -5.80
C HIS A 471 -26.10 9.30 -5.29
N ILE A 472 -27.12 10.15 -5.22
CA ILE A 472 -26.98 11.51 -4.69
C ILE A 472 -27.03 11.43 -3.16
N GLU A 473 -25.91 11.75 -2.51
CA GLU A 473 -25.75 11.65 -1.06
C GLU A 473 -26.05 12.97 -0.36
N ARG A 474 -25.70 14.09 -1.01
CA ARG A 474 -25.81 15.44 -0.44
C ARG A 474 -25.92 16.48 -1.55
N GLU A 475 -26.77 17.49 -1.32
CA GLU A 475 -26.76 18.77 -2.04
C GLU A 475 -26.01 19.78 -1.15
N VAL A 476 -25.09 20.54 -1.73
CA VAL A 476 -24.16 21.45 -1.02
C VAL A 476 -24.72 22.85 -0.91
#